data_AF-A0A7S1G5A3-F1
#
_entry.id   AF-A0A7S1G5A3-F1
#
_cell.length_a   1.000
_cell.length_b   1.000
_cell.length_c   1.000
_cell.angle_alpha   90.00
_cell.angle_beta   90.00
_cell.angle_gamma   90.00
#
_symmetry.space_group_name_H-M   'P 1'
#
loop_
_entity.id
_entity.type
_entity.pdbx_description
1 polymer ?
#
loop_
_entity_poly.entity_id
_entity_poly.type
_entity_poly.pdbx_seq_one_letter_code
_entity_poly.pdbx_strand_id
1 'polypeptide(L)'
;AVARFRRMAGWRVLHPIGWDAFGLPAENAALARGVAPAAWTRQNIDHMREQLLSLGVSFDWEREVATCDPEYYKWTQWLFVRMLRAGLAHQQEATVNWDPVDGTVLANEQVDPEGKSWRSGAPVERKRLKQWFIRTTALADALADDLASLPE
;
A
#
# COMPACT_ATOMS: atom_id res chain seq x y z
N ALA A 1 -9.31 -8.52 -20.43
CA ALA A 1 -9.46 -8.51 -21.91
C ALA A 1 -8.14 -8.16 -22.63
N VAL A 2 -7.50 -7.02 -22.30
CA VAL A 2 -6.27 -6.53 -22.96
C VAL A 2 -5.13 -7.54 -22.99
N ALA A 3 -4.82 -8.18 -21.86
CA ALA A 3 -3.72 -9.15 -21.78
C ALA A 3 -3.91 -10.35 -22.74
N ARG A 4 -5.15 -10.84 -22.88
CA ARG A 4 -5.48 -11.94 -23.81
C ARG A 4 -5.34 -11.49 -25.27
N PHE A 5 -5.90 -10.32 -25.59
CA PHE A 5 -5.79 -9.73 -26.94
C PHE A 5 -4.33 -9.54 -27.36
N ARG A 6 -3.50 -8.93 -26.51
CA ARG A 6 -2.07 -8.71 -26.79
C ARG A 6 -1.32 -10.03 -26.97
N ARG A 7 -1.62 -11.05 -26.17
CA ARG A 7 -1.02 -12.39 -26.33
C ARG A 7 -1.41 -13.02 -27.67
N MET A 8 -2.68 -12.91 -28.08
CA MET A 8 -3.16 -13.38 -29.39
C MET A 8 -2.53 -12.61 -30.55
N ALA A 9 -2.19 -11.34 -30.35
CA ALA A 9 -1.45 -10.53 -31.31
C ALA A 9 0.07 -10.82 -31.34
N GLY A 10 0.54 -11.91 -30.72
CA GLY A 10 1.94 -12.35 -30.75
C GLY A 10 2.87 -11.68 -29.73
N TRP A 11 2.34 -10.86 -28.80
CA TRP A 11 3.16 -10.19 -27.79
C TRP A 11 3.52 -11.14 -26.64
N ARG A 12 4.72 -10.97 -26.08
CA ARG A 12 5.09 -11.55 -24.78
C ARG A 12 4.51 -10.68 -23.66
N VAL A 13 3.37 -11.10 -23.11
CA VAL A 13 2.61 -10.33 -22.12
C VAL A 13 2.92 -10.80 -20.70
N LEU A 14 3.44 -9.88 -19.87
CA LEU A 14 3.46 -10.01 -18.40
C LEU A 14 2.13 -9.47 -17.84
N HIS A 15 1.37 -10.31 -17.15
CA HIS A 15 0.10 -9.94 -16.52
C HIS A 15 0.09 -10.49 -15.08
N PRO A 16 0.78 -9.80 -14.15
CA PRO A 16 0.98 -10.30 -12.79
C PRO A 16 -0.22 -9.99 -11.91
N ILE A 17 -0.23 -10.60 -10.73
CA ILE A 17 -1.16 -10.29 -9.65
C ILE A 17 -0.39 -10.35 -8.33
N GLY A 18 -0.93 -9.72 -7.30
CA GLY A 18 -0.40 -9.80 -5.96
C GLY A 18 -1.39 -9.25 -4.94
N TRP A 19 -0.98 -9.30 -3.69
CA TRP A 19 -1.82 -9.01 -2.53
C TRP A 19 -1.20 -7.90 -1.70
N ASP A 20 -1.90 -6.77 -1.62
CA ASP A 20 -1.58 -5.74 -0.64
C ASP A 20 -2.15 -6.17 0.73
N ALA A 21 -1.26 -6.69 1.57
CA ALA A 21 -1.58 -7.64 2.63
C ALA A 21 -1.19 -7.15 4.04
N PHE A 22 -0.71 -5.91 4.16
CA PHE A 22 -0.45 -5.23 5.43
C PHE A 22 -1.45 -4.10 5.69
N GLY A 23 -1.39 -3.53 6.89
CA GLY A 23 -2.09 -2.31 7.24
C GLY A 23 -3.43 -2.54 7.92
N LEU A 24 -4.05 -1.42 8.29
CA LEU A 24 -5.23 -1.37 9.14
C LEU A 24 -6.44 -2.17 8.61
N PRO A 25 -6.69 -2.29 7.28
CA PRO A 25 -7.74 -3.16 6.74
C PRO A 25 -7.67 -4.60 7.24
N ALA A 26 -6.50 -5.23 7.11
CA ALA A 26 -6.29 -6.61 7.52
C ALA A 26 -6.30 -6.74 9.05
N GLU A 27 -5.62 -5.81 9.75
CA GLU A 27 -5.49 -5.83 11.21
C GLU A 27 -6.83 -5.65 11.92
N ASN A 28 -7.61 -4.61 11.59
CA ASN A 28 -8.89 -4.37 12.27
C ASN A 28 -9.91 -5.48 11.97
N ALA A 29 -9.92 -6.02 10.75
CA ALA A 29 -10.83 -7.11 10.39
C ALA A 29 -10.52 -8.40 11.14
N ALA A 30 -9.23 -8.67 11.38
CA ALA A 30 -8.76 -9.80 12.17
C ALA A 30 -9.05 -9.61 13.67
N LEU A 31 -8.78 -8.41 14.21
CA LEU A 31 -9.10 -8.04 15.59
C LEU A 31 -10.59 -8.16 15.89
N ALA A 32 -11.46 -7.64 15.02
CA ALA A 32 -12.93 -7.72 15.19
C ALA A 32 -13.45 -9.17 15.21
N ARG A 33 -12.70 -10.12 14.65
CA ARG A 33 -13.05 -11.55 14.59
C ARG A 33 -12.30 -12.40 15.61
N GLY A 34 -11.38 -11.80 16.38
CA GLY A 34 -10.54 -12.53 17.33
C GLY A 34 -9.57 -13.52 16.66
N VAL A 35 -9.16 -13.26 15.42
CA VAL A 35 -8.23 -14.12 14.65
C VAL A 35 -6.89 -13.41 14.48
N ALA A 36 -5.80 -14.16 14.40
CA ALA A 36 -4.48 -13.60 14.12
C ALA A 36 -4.46 -12.94 12.71
N PRO A 37 -3.96 -11.68 12.56
CA PRO A 37 -3.93 -10.98 11.26
C PRO A 37 -3.25 -11.78 10.15
N ALA A 38 -2.14 -12.46 10.44
CA ALA A 38 -1.45 -13.29 9.45
C ALA A 38 -2.34 -14.42 8.92
N ALA A 39 -3.07 -15.12 9.81
CA ALA A 39 -3.96 -16.20 9.40
C ALA A 39 -5.17 -15.67 8.62
N TRP A 40 -5.76 -14.56 9.09
CA TRP A 40 -6.88 -13.89 8.42
C TRP A 40 -6.51 -13.43 7.00
N THR A 41 -5.36 -12.78 6.85
CA THR A 41 -4.84 -12.33 5.56
C THR A 41 -4.63 -13.50 4.60
N ARG A 42 -4.04 -14.61 5.05
CA ARG A 42 -3.83 -15.79 4.20
C ARG A 42 -5.14 -16.41 3.73
N GLN A 43 -6.11 -16.57 4.63
CA GLN A 43 -7.43 -17.10 4.27
C GLN A 43 -8.13 -16.22 3.23
N ASN A 44 -8.03 -14.90 3.36
CA ASN A 44 -8.61 -13.99 2.37
C ASN A 44 -7.88 -14.05 1.03
N ILE A 45 -6.55 -14.15 1.03
CA ILE A 45 -5.75 -14.34 -0.18
C ILE A 45 -6.17 -15.62 -0.91
N ASP A 46 -6.26 -16.74 -0.20
CA ASP A 46 -6.67 -18.02 -0.79
C ASP A 46 -8.08 -17.93 -1.39
N HIS A 47 -9.03 -17.33 -0.67
CA HIS A 47 -10.39 -17.14 -1.15
C HIS A 47 -10.47 -16.24 -2.39
N MET A 48 -9.79 -15.09 -2.37
CA MET A 48 -9.77 -14.18 -3.52
C MET A 48 -9.05 -14.81 -4.72
N ARG A 49 -8.03 -15.64 -4.48
CA ARG A 49 -7.34 -16.40 -5.54
C ARG A 49 -8.31 -17.35 -6.23
N GLU A 50 -9.07 -18.14 -5.48
CA GLU A 50 -10.08 -19.04 -6.02
C GLU A 50 -11.13 -18.30 -6.85
N GLN A 51 -11.61 -17.15 -6.36
CA GLN A 51 -12.52 -16.29 -7.10
C GLN A 51 -11.92 -15.84 -8.44
N LEU A 52 -10.69 -15.32 -8.45
CA LEU A 52 -10.01 -14.87 -9.67
C LEU A 52 -9.74 -16.01 -10.66
N LEU A 53 -9.42 -17.21 -10.15
CA LEU A 53 -9.28 -18.42 -10.97
C LEU A 53 -10.61 -18.81 -11.61
N SER A 54 -11.72 -18.79 -10.85
CA SER A 54 -13.05 -19.11 -11.35
C SER A 54 -13.55 -18.15 -12.45
N LEU A 55 -13.15 -16.87 -12.35
CA LEU A 55 -13.43 -15.85 -13.37
C LEU A 55 -12.60 -16.05 -14.65
N GLY A 56 -11.66 -17.00 -14.65
CA GLY A 56 -10.80 -17.29 -15.79
C GLY A 56 -9.87 -16.12 -16.12
N VAL A 57 -9.46 -15.32 -15.14
CA VAL A 57 -8.52 -14.22 -15.37
C VAL A 57 -7.13 -14.81 -15.62
N SER A 58 -6.50 -14.44 -16.75
CA SER A 58 -5.22 -15.02 -17.16
C SER A 58 -4.04 -14.31 -16.49
N PHE A 59 -3.87 -14.47 -15.18
CA PHE A 59 -2.70 -13.99 -14.45
C PHE A 59 -1.51 -14.95 -14.56
N ASP A 60 -0.31 -14.39 -14.43
CA ASP A 60 0.94 -15.14 -14.25
C ASP A 60 1.13 -15.44 -12.75
N TRP A 61 0.53 -16.54 -12.30
CA TRP A 61 0.55 -16.95 -10.89
C TRP A 61 1.93 -17.38 -10.39
N GLU A 62 2.89 -17.68 -11.27
CA GLU A 62 4.28 -17.96 -10.87
C GLU A 62 4.99 -16.70 -10.35
N ARG A 63 4.41 -15.52 -10.61
CA ARG A 63 4.93 -14.21 -10.18
C ARG A 63 4.06 -13.53 -9.12
N GLU A 64 3.20 -14.32 -8.47
CA GLU A 64 2.37 -13.85 -7.37
C GLU A 64 3.22 -13.42 -6.17
N VAL A 65 2.86 -12.28 -5.56
CA VAL A 65 3.53 -11.76 -4.36
C VAL A 65 2.50 -11.30 -3.34
N ALA A 66 2.79 -11.43 -2.05
CA ALA A 66 2.04 -10.78 -0.98
C ALA A 66 2.96 -9.81 -0.21
N THR A 67 2.51 -8.58 0.03
CA THR A 67 3.35 -7.54 0.67
C THR A 67 3.73 -7.87 2.11
N CYS A 68 3.01 -8.80 2.75
CA CYS A 68 3.29 -9.29 4.10
C CYS A 68 4.35 -10.41 4.17
N ASP A 69 4.85 -10.90 3.02
CA ASP A 69 5.85 -11.94 2.98
C ASP A 69 7.25 -11.40 3.34
N PRO A 70 8.04 -12.11 4.16
CA PRO A 70 9.42 -11.71 4.45
C PRO A 70 10.29 -11.55 3.20
N GLU A 71 10.04 -12.38 2.18
CA GLU A 71 10.73 -12.32 0.89
C GLU A 71 10.40 -11.05 0.10
N TYR A 72 9.28 -10.40 0.38
CA TYR A 72 8.87 -9.12 -0.19
C TYR A 72 9.38 -7.95 0.66
N TYR A 73 8.92 -7.84 1.91
CA TYR A 73 9.14 -6.62 2.71
C TYR A 73 10.61 -6.40 3.11
N LYS A 74 11.47 -7.42 3.02
CA LYS A 74 12.93 -7.24 3.21
C LYS A 74 13.50 -6.20 2.25
N TRP A 75 12.96 -6.11 1.04
CA TRP A 75 13.38 -5.11 0.05
C TRP A 75 12.87 -3.71 0.40
N THR A 76 11.66 -3.60 0.97
CA THR A 76 11.14 -2.34 1.51
C THR A 76 11.98 -1.84 2.68
N GLN A 77 12.36 -2.72 3.61
CA GLN A 77 13.27 -2.40 4.72
C GLN A 77 14.65 -1.95 4.20
N TRP A 78 15.21 -2.69 3.24
CA TRP A 78 16.47 -2.33 2.60
C TRP A 78 16.40 -0.96 1.93
N LEU A 79 15.35 -0.69 1.14
CA LEU A 79 15.15 0.58 0.46
C LEU A 79 15.02 1.73 1.47
N PHE A 80 14.29 1.52 2.56
CA PHE A 80 14.18 2.51 3.62
C PHE A 80 15.54 2.89 4.21
N VAL A 81 16.39 1.91 4.53
CA VAL A 81 17.75 2.15 5.03
C VAL A 81 18.60 2.88 3.99
N ARG A 82 18.43 2.59 2.69
CA ARG A 82 19.10 3.33 1.60
C ARG A 82 18.66 4.79 1.56
N MET A 83 17.35 5.05 1.64
CA MET A 83 16.79 6.40 1.69
C MET A 83 17.28 7.16 2.92
N LEU A 84 17.33 6.50 4.08
CA LEU A 84 17.84 7.08 5.32
C LEU A 84 19.30 7.54 5.17
N ARG A 85 20.16 6.68 4.64
CA ARG A 85 21.57 7.01 4.38
C ARG A 85 21.74 8.13 3.35
N ALA A 86 20.81 8.27 2.41
CA ALA A 86 20.80 9.34 1.42
C ALA A 86 20.16 10.65 1.93
N GLY A 87 19.69 10.71 3.19
CA GLY A 87 18.99 11.87 3.74
C GLY A 87 17.58 12.08 3.18
N LEU A 88 17.01 11.07 2.50
CA LEU A 88 15.66 11.06 1.96
C LEU A 88 14.63 10.49 2.93
N ALA A 89 15.04 9.71 3.92
CA ALA A 89 14.22 9.35 5.07
C ALA A 89 14.83 9.94 6.33
N HIS A 90 14.02 10.49 7.22
CA HIS A 90 14.49 11.09 8.47
C HIS A 90 13.42 11.03 9.54
N GLN A 91 13.81 11.24 10.81
CA GLN A 91 12.89 11.32 11.92
C GLN A 91 12.80 12.76 12.41
N GLN A 92 11.59 13.30 12.57
CA GLN A 92 11.40 14.61 13.21
C GLN A 92 10.19 14.59 14.14
N GLU A 93 10.16 15.52 15.09
CA GLU A 93 8.93 15.85 15.80
C GLU A 93 8.05 16.72 14.91
N ALA A 94 6.82 16.28 14.69
CA ALA A 94 5.85 17.04 13.91
C ALA A 94 4.48 16.93 14.56
N THR A 95 3.66 17.94 14.30
CA THR A 95 2.22 17.82 14.50
C THR A 95 1.67 16.94 13.39
N VAL A 96 1.15 15.78 13.74
CA VAL A 96 0.59 14.80 12.81
C VAL A 96 -0.91 14.65 12.98
N ASN A 97 -1.55 14.13 11.94
CA ASN A 97 -2.95 13.74 11.97
C ASN A 97 -3.06 12.43 12.76
N TRP A 98 -3.94 12.37 13.74
CA TRP A 98 -4.15 11.20 14.59
C TRP A 98 -5.59 10.74 14.51
N ASP A 99 -5.79 9.46 14.21
CA ASP A 99 -7.09 8.81 14.30
C ASP A 99 -7.29 8.26 15.73
N PRO A 100 -8.23 8.81 16.53
CA PRO A 100 -8.45 8.34 17.89
C PRO A 100 -9.12 6.97 17.97
N VAL A 101 -9.80 6.53 16.91
CA VAL A 101 -10.49 5.23 16.85
C VAL A 101 -9.52 4.13 16.43
N ASP A 102 -8.78 4.35 15.34
CA ASP A 102 -7.77 3.38 14.86
C ASP A 102 -6.46 3.44 15.68
N GLY A 103 -6.28 4.48 16.51
CA GLY A 103 -5.12 4.60 17.40
C GLY A 103 -3.80 4.74 16.65
N THR A 104 -3.80 5.47 15.53
CA THR A 104 -2.66 5.56 14.62
C THR A 104 -2.52 6.93 13.97
N VAL A 105 -1.34 7.20 13.42
CA VAL A 105 -1.04 8.40 12.64
C VAL A 105 -1.57 8.24 11.21
N LEU A 106 -2.16 9.31 10.68
CA LEU A 106 -2.62 9.39 9.29
C LEU A 106 -1.69 10.30 8.48
N ALA A 107 -1.44 9.93 7.23
CA ALA A 107 -0.91 10.85 6.22
C ALA A 107 -1.95 11.93 5.88
N ASN A 108 -1.54 13.02 5.21
CA ASN A 108 -2.48 14.07 4.82
C ASN A 108 -3.51 13.55 3.83
N GLU A 109 -3.10 12.65 2.94
CA GLU A 109 -3.93 12.02 1.90
C GLU A 109 -4.97 11.06 2.48
N GLN A 110 -4.88 10.74 3.78
CA GLN A 110 -5.81 9.88 4.51
C GLN A 110 -6.83 10.69 5.36
N VAL A 111 -6.80 12.01 5.25
CA VAL A 111 -7.76 12.91 5.88
C VAL A 111 -8.66 13.49 4.79
N ASP A 112 -9.97 13.32 4.96
CA ASP A 112 -10.95 13.83 4.01
C ASP A 112 -11.11 15.36 4.10
N PRO A 113 -11.84 16.00 3.15
CA PRO A 113 -12.04 17.45 3.15
C PRO A 113 -12.73 17.99 4.41
N GLU A 114 -13.52 17.16 5.09
CA GLU A 114 -14.20 17.48 6.35
C GLU A 114 -13.31 17.29 7.58
N GLY A 115 -12.04 16.92 7.42
CA GLY A 115 -11.08 16.75 8.49
C GLY A 115 -11.25 15.44 9.28
N LYS A 116 -11.83 14.42 8.67
CA LYS A 116 -12.06 13.10 9.27
C LYS A 116 -11.15 12.05 8.64
N SER A 117 -10.92 10.98 9.38
CA SER A 117 -10.23 9.80 8.87
C SER A 117 -11.03 9.18 7.72
N TRP A 118 -10.37 8.95 6.58
CA TRP A 118 -10.97 8.31 5.40
C TRP A 118 -11.60 6.94 5.69
N ARG A 119 -11.22 6.31 6.80
CA ARG A 119 -11.62 4.94 7.14
C ARG A 119 -12.52 4.85 8.36
N SER A 120 -12.13 5.43 9.50
CA SER A 120 -12.95 5.36 10.72
C SER A 120 -14.08 6.40 10.71
N GLY A 121 -13.98 7.44 9.88
CA GLY A 121 -14.88 8.59 9.90
C GLY A 121 -14.75 9.46 11.15
N ALA A 122 -13.79 9.17 12.04
CA ALA A 122 -13.57 9.94 13.25
C ALA A 122 -12.94 11.31 12.92
N PRO A 123 -13.33 12.38 13.64
CA PRO A 123 -12.63 13.66 13.56
C PRO A 123 -11.15 13.49 13.90
N VAL A 124 -10.27 13.98 13.03
CA VAL A 124 -8.82 13.85 13.19
C VAL A 124 -8.32 14.78 14.29
N GLU A 125 -7.51 14.24 15.20
CA GLU A 125 -6.81 15.02 16.22
C GLU A 125 -5.42 15.45 15.72
N ARG A 126 -4.93 16.58 16.22
CA ARG A 126 -3.54 17.00 16.01
C ARG A 126 -2.70 16.58 17.21
N LYS A 127 -1.74 15.66 17.02
CA LYS A 127 -0.81 15.24 18.07
C LYS A 127 0.63 15.55 17.68
N ARG A 128 1.42 16.01 18.64
CA ARG A 128 2.87 16.17 18.45
C ARG A 128 3.55 14.85 18.75
N LEU A 129 4.15 14.23 17.73
CA LEU A 129 4.80 12.92 17.85
C LEU A 129 6.11 12.93 17.05
N LYS A 130 7.08 12.15 17.53
CA LYS A 130 8.31 11.87 16.78
C LYS A 130 8.02 10.76 15.76
N GLN A 131 8.07 11.08 14.46
CA GLN A 131 7.65 10.21 13.37
C GLN A 131 8.70 10.13 12.26
N TRP A 132 8.61 9.11 11.42
CA TRP A 132 9.42 8.96 10.22
C TRP A 132 8.78 9.69 9.04
N PHE A 133 9.61 10.37 8.26
CA PHE A 133 9.20 11.11 7.07
C PHE A 133 10.09 10.73 5.89
N ILE A 134 9.47 10.55 4.74
CA ILE A 134 10.17 10.51 3.45
C ILE A 134 10.11 11.93 2.88
N ARG A 135 11.25 12.48 2.47
CA ARG A 135 11.40 13.82 1.90
C ARG A 135 10.93 13.83 0.43
N THR A 136 9.66 13.54 0.22
CA THR A 136 9.01 13.57 -1.12
C THR A 136 9.10 14.95 -1.75
N THR A 137 9.18 16.01 -0.94
CA THR A 137 9.40 17.40 -1.39
C THR A 137 10.71 17.60 -2.15
N ALA A 138 11.73 16.74 -1.95
CA ALA A 138 12.95 16.78 -2.75
C ALA A 138 12.73 16.36 -4.22
N LEU A 139 11.58 15.74 -4.52
CA LEU A 139 11.18 15.27 -5.84
C LEU A 139 9.95 16.03 -6.38
N ALA A 140 9.43 17.04 -5.67
CA ALA A 140 8.15 17.66 -6.01
C ALA A 140 8.14 18.30 -7.41
N ASP A 141 9.16 19.09 -7.74
CA ASP A 141 9.23 19.77 -9.05
C ASP A 141 9.37 18.76 -10.19
N ALA A 142 10.26 17.76 -10.04
CA ALA A 142 10.41 16.70 -11.03
C ALA A 142 9.12 15.89 -11.24
N LEU A 143 8.43 15.53 -10.16
CA LEU A 143 7.14 14.83 -10.23
C LEU A 143 6.07 15.67 -10.92
N ALA A 144 6.07 17.00 -10.73
CA ALA A 144 5.13 17.90 -11.36
C ALA A 144 5.43 18.12 -12.85
N ASP A 145 6.70 18.33 -13.21
CA ASP A 145 7.14 18.55 -14.59
C ASP A 145 6.91 17.29 -15.45
N ASP A 146 7.16 16.10 -14.89
CA ASP A 146 6.99 14.83 -15.60
C ASP A 146 5.53 14.54 -15.98
N LEU A 147 4.54 15.20 -15.35
CA LEU A 147 3.13 15.07 -15.75
C LEU A 147 2.91 15.46 -17.22
N ALA A 148 3.66 16.44 -17.74
CA ALA A 148 3.56 16.86 -19.13
C ALA A 148 4.07 15.81 -20.13
N SER A 149 4.87 14.84 -19.67
CA SER A 149 5.43 13.77 -20.48
C SER A 149 4.59 12.49 -20.48
N LEU A 150 3.54 12.44 -19.65
CA LEU A 150 2.66 11.27 -19.59
C LEU A 150 1.87 11.14 -20.89
N PRO A 151 1.88 9.96 -21.53
CA PRO A 151 1.04 9.71 -22.70
C PRO A 151 -0.44 9.79 -22.29
N GLU A 152 -1.28 10.34 -23.17
CA GLU A 152 -2.75 10.30 -23.05
C GLU A 152 -3.31 8.88 -22.94
#